data_AF-W7KRB0-F1
#
_entry.id   AF-W7KRB0-F1
#
_cell.length_a   1.000
_cell.length_b   1.000
_cell.length_c   1.000
_cell.angle_alpha   90.00
_cell.angle_beta   90.00
_cell.angle_gamma   90.00
#
_symmetry.space_group_name_H-M   'P 1'
#
loop_
_entity.id
_entity.type
_entity.pdbx_description
1 polymer ?
#
loop_
_entity_poly.entity_id
_entity_poly.type
_entity_poly.pdbx_seq_one_letter_code
_entity_poly.pdbx_strand_id
1 'polypeptide(L)'
;LDEWMSKPEEGESSMVGMDHSNMGSEEDSDKETDSEDSSMSGMDHGNMVSDSNHSRNGMGVMGHDMSAYDIFSINGKSGDSIEPLIVKEGEKVRIRLVNVGYMSHKIHLHGHDFNVTAIDGQELNEPKEIKDQVISIAPGERYDIEFTADNPGEWFIECHGDMEGTSGMKTKIQYENSSNSADKPNQSEELPEFTFVNYGASEKGEFSLGQKFDVEYKMDLNTAMEGSDMAYTINGKTFPETDNINVKEGDLVKVTLANNSMMDDHPMHLHGHFFQVLSKNGKPVEGSPILKDTINLKPGDEYVVAFKADNPGNWLFHCHDLHHATAGMVNMVKYDGFKPSFSPDPNANNKPE
;
A
#
# COMPACT_ATOMS: atom_id res chain seq x y z
N LEU A 1 10.61 5.55 -5.97
CA LEU A 1 11.01 4.42 -5.11
C LEU A 1 10.39 3.20 -5.76
N ASP A 2 11.21 2.22 -6.07
CA ASP A 2 10.83 1.03 -6.83
C ASP A 2 11.82 -0.09 -6.55
N GLU A 3 11.39 -1.33 -6.80
CA GLU A 3 12.16 -2.53 -6.54
C GLU A 3 12.24 -3.41 -7.79
N TRP A 4 13.37 -4.08 -7.93
CA TRP A 4 13.72 -4.90 -9.08
C TRP A 4 14.32 -6.21 -8.60
N MET A 5 14.16 -7.25 -9.43
CA MET A 5 14.81 -8.55 -9.22
C MET A 5 16.07 -8.61 -10.08
N SER A 6 17.21 -8.97 -9.49
CA SER A 6 18.44 -9.24 -10.23
C SER A 6 18.33 -10.49 -11.12
N LYS A 7 17.39 -11.38 -10.79
CA LYS A 7 17.10 -12.63 -11.49
C LYS A 7 15.59 -12.89 -11.63
N PRO A 8 14.92 -12.27 -12.61
CA PRO A 8 13.46 -12.40 -12.77
C PRO A 8 13.01 -13.86 -13.03
N GLU A 9 13.81 -14.65 -13.75
CA GLU A 9 13.47 -16.05 -14.09
C GLU A 9 13.40 -16.99 -12.87
N GLU A 10 14.03 -16.66 -11.74
CA GLU A 10 13.96 -17.46 -10.50
C GLU A 10 12.71 -17.10 -9.65
N GLY A 11 12.09 -15.93 -9.87
CA GLY A 11 10.89 -15.46 -9.17
C GLY A 11 9.56 -15.76 -9.87
N GLU A 12 9.57 -16.02 -11.19
CA GLU A 12 8.37 -16.31 -11.99
C GLU A 12 7.72 -17.69 -11.72
N SER A 13 8.35 -18.56 -10.93
CA SER A 13 7.85 -19.92 -10.70
C SER A 13 6.48 -20.01 -10.00
N SER A 14 5.94 -18.90 -9.48
CA SER A 14 4.58 -18.80 -8.92
C SER A 14 3.52 -18.23 -9.87
N MET A 15 3.89 -17.71 -11.05
CA MET A 15 2.94 -17.09 -12.00
C MET A 15 2.56 -17.99 -13.18
N VAL A 16 3.24 -19.13 -13.36
CA VAL A 16 2.93 -20.11 -14.42
C VAL A 16 1.82 -21.05 -13.95
N GLY A 17 0.60 -20.54 -13.82
CA GLY A 17 -0.53 -21.37 -13.37
C GLY A 17 -1.93 -20.79 -13.51
N MET A 18 -2.08 -19.47 -13.57
CA MET A 18 -3.41 -18.87 -13.65
C MET A 18 -3.92 -18.89 -15.10
N ASP A 19 -4.64 -19.97 -15.43
CA ASP A 19 -5.48 -20.05 -16.61
C ASP A 19 -6.62 -19.03 -16.51
N HIS A 20 -6.42 -17.82 -17.01
CA HIS A 20 -7.44 -16.77 -17.09
C HIS A 20 -8.43 -17.00 -18.25
N SER A 21 -8.86 -18.24 -18.48
CA SER A 21 -9.77 -18.58 -19.59
C SER A 21 -11.22 -18.16 -19.36
N ASN A 22 -11.59 -17.54 -18.23
CA ASN A 22 -12.99 -17.26 -17.90
C ASN A 22 -13.36 -15.78 -17.67
N MET A 23 -12.65 -14.83 -18.31
CA MET A 23 -13.16 -13.47 -18.48
C MET A 23 -14.09 -13.36 -19.71
N GLY A 24 -15.01 -14.32 -19.84
CA GLY A 24 -16.02 -14.40 -20.90
C GLY A 24 -17.42 -14.21 -20.32
N SER A 25 -18.20 -13.37 -20.99
CA SER A 25 -19.59 -12.99 -20.71
C SER A 25 -20.51 -14.10 -20.19
N GLU A 26 -21.32 -13.74 -19.19
CA GLU A 26 -22.53 -14.42 -18.73
C GLU A 26 -23.45 -14.87 -19.88
N GLU A 27 -23.87 -16.14 -19.86
CA GLU A 27 -25.22 -16.55 -20.26
C GLU A 27 -25.79 -17.50 -19.18
N ASP A 28 -26.89 -17.07 -18.57
CA ASP A 28 -27.79 -17.85 -17.72
C ASP A 28 -28.15 -19.20 -18.34
N SER A 29 -27.98 -20.30 -17.60
CA SER A 29 -28.98 -21.36 -17.60
C SER A 29 -28.90 -22.26 -16.36
N ASP A 30 -30.03 -22.31 -15.66
CA ASP A 30 -30.34 -23.23 -14.57
C ASP A 30 -30.02 -24.70 -14.91
N LYS A 31 -29.49 -25.43 -13.92
CA LYS A 31 -30.00 -26.76 -13.53
C LYS A 31 -29.35 -27.31 -12.26
N GLU A 32 -30.22 -27.67 -11.33
CA GLU A 32 -29.99 -28.56 -10.19
C GLU A 32 -29.38 -29.91 -10.60
N THR A 33 -28.55 -30.49 -9.73
CA THR A 33 -28.74 -31.88 -9.23
C THR A 33 -27.90 -32.15 -7.99
N ASP A 34 -28.54 -32.78 -7.01
CA ASP A 34 -28.02 -33.43 -5.80
C ASP A 34 -26.90 -34.45 -6.05
N SER A 35 -26.04 -34.69 -5.05
CA SER A 35 -26.02 -35.97 -4.30
C SER A 35 -24.87 -36.10 -3.30
N GLU A 36 -25.20 -36.83 -2.24
CA GLU A 36 -24.51 -37.07 -0.98
C GLU A 36 -23.36 -38.09 -1.08
N ASP A 37 -22.42 -38.05 -0.12
CA ASP A 37 -22.27 -39.06 0.97
C ASP A 37 -20.82 -39.49 1.32
N SER A 38 -20.59 -39.57 2.65
CA SER A 38 -19.73 -40.50 3.43
C SER A 38 -18.21 -40.59 3.16
N SER A 39 -17.26 -40.38 4.11
CA SER A 39 -16.98 -40.82 5.50
C SER A 39 -15.91 -41.94 5.60
N MET A 40 -15.19 -41.94 6.75
CA MET A 40 -14.24 -42.93 7.32
C MET A 40 -12.74 -42.62 7.08
N SER A 41 -11.93 -42.17 8.06
CA SER A 41 -11.57 -42.65 9.42
C SER A 41 -10.39 -43.62 9.46
N GLY A 42 -9.36 -43.25 10.22
CA GLY A 42 -8.52 -44.18 10.98
C GLY A 42 -7.02 -44.08 10.70
N MET A 43 -6.23 -43.67 11.70
CA MET A 43 -5.25 -44.51 12.41
C MET A 43 -4.37 -43.67 13.37
N ASP A 44 -3.67 -44.39 14.24
CA ASP A 44 -3.54 -44.19 15.68
C ASP A 44 -2.08 -43.88 16.13
N HIS A 45 -1.96 -43.47 17.40
CA HIS A 45 -0.85 -42.97 18.21
C HIS A 45 0.59 -43.50 18.00
N GLY A 46 1.56 -42.59 18.24
CA GLY A 46 2.94 -42.91 18.61
C GLY A 46 3.66 -41.72 19.26
N ASN A 47 3.91 -41.83 20.57
CA ASN A 47 4.53 -40.82 21.43
C ASN A 47 6.06 -41.04 21.49
N MET A 48 6.91 -40.05 21.16
CA MET A 48 8.33 -40.02 21.57
C MET A 48 8.85 -38.57 21.74
N VAL A 49 9.05 -38.24 23.03
CA VAL A 49 10.16 -37.52 23.69
C VAL A 49 11.00 -36.52 22.88
N SER A 50 11.11 -35.34 23.48
CA SER A 50 11.88 -34.15 23.11
C SER A 50 13.37 -34.39 22.87
N ASP A 51 13.87 -33.86 21.75
CA ASP A 51 15.22 -33.32 21.67
C ASP A 51 15.19 -31.98 20.95
N SER A 52 15.74 -30.99 21.64
CA SER A 52 15.75 -29.58 21.28
C SER A 52 16.81 -29.29 20.22
N ASN A 53 16.37 -29.06 18.99
CA ASN A 53 17.15 -28.37 17.97
C ASN A 53 16.19 -27.68 16.97
N HIS A 54 15.83 -26.42 17.25
CA HIS A 54 14.98 -25.63 16.35
C HIS A 54 15.77 -25.19 15.12
N SER A 55 15.88 -26.08 14.13
CA SER A 55 15.97 -25.67 12.73
C SER A 55 14.58 -25.16 12.34
N ARG A 56 14.45 -23.86 12.09
CA ARG A 56 13.25 -23.24 11.51
C ARG A 56 13.08 -23.77 10.07
N ASN A 57 12.55 -24.97 9.93
CA ASN A 57 11.71 -25.31 8.76
C ASN A 57 10.28 -24.93 9.15
N GLY A 58 10.02 -23.63 9.17
CA GLY A 58 8.67 -23.11 9.23
C GLY A 58 8.00 -23.36 7.89
N MET A 59 6.75 -23.83 7.93
CA MET A 59 5.85 -23.95 6.79
C MET A 59 6.04 -22.75 5.86
N GLY A 60 6.46 -23.02 4.61
CA GLY A 60 6.50 -22.00 3.57
C GLY A 60 5.07 -21.51 3.37
N VAL A 61 4.76 -20.34 3.92
CA VAL A 61 3.55 -19.61 3.57
C VAL A 61 3.76 -19.22 2.13
N MET A 62 2.97 -19.78 1.22
CA MET A 62 3.05 -19.53 -0.23
C MET A 62 2.50 -18.13 -0.59
N GLY A 63 2.88 -17.10 0.17
CA GLY A 63 2.74 -15.71 -0.26
C GLY A 63 3.74 -15.39 -1.37
N HIS A 64 3.52 -14.31 -2.10
CA HIS A 64 4.51 -13.80 -3.04
C HIS A 64 5.83 -13.58 -2.31
N ASP A 65 6.90 -14.16 -2.84
CA ASP A 65 8.22 -14.08 -2.23
C ASP A 65 8.81 -12.70 -2.47
N MET A 66 8.49 -11.76 -1.59
CA MET A 66 9.04 -10.40 -1.64
C MET A 66 10.56 -10.38 -1.49
N SER A 67 11.20 -11.48 -1.06
CA SER A 67 12.65 -11.59 -1.01
C SER A 67 13.30 -11.72 -2.40
N ALA A 68 12.52 -11.99 -3.45
CA ALA A 68 13.02 -11.95 -4.82
C ALA A 68 13.38 -10.52 -5.29
N TYR A 69 12.78 -9.49 -4.69
CA TYR A 69 13.13 -8.09 -4.93
C TYR A 69 14.38 -7.71 -4.13
N ASP A 70 15.55 -7.85 -4.75
CA ASP A 70 16.86 -7.67 -4.13
C ASP A 70 17.56 -6.35 -4.52
N ILE A 71 16.96 -5.56 -5.42
CA ILE A 71 17.47 -4.26 -5.84
C ILE A 71 16.42 -3.19 -5.58
N PHE A 72 16.69 -2.27 -4.66
CA PHE A 72 15.82 -1.11 -4.47
C PHE A 72 16.45 0.13 -5.09
N SER A 73 15.62 0.98 -5.70
CA SER A 73 16.09 2.15 -6.43
C SER A 73 15.39 3.45 -6.08
N ILE A 74 16.15 4.53 -6.29
CA ILE A 74 15.67 5.90 -6.34
C ILE A 74 15.85 6.36 -7.78
N ASN A 75 14.74 6.67 -8.45
CA ASN A 75 14.70 7.12 -9.86
C ASN A 75 15.46 6.17 -10.80
N GLY A 76 15.26 4.85 -10.64
CA GLY A 76 15.85 3.81 -11.49
C GLY A 76 17.35 3.56 -11.30
N LYS A 77 17.95 4.11 -10.23
CA LYS A 77 19.34 3.84 -9.84
C LYS A 77 19.43 3.31 -8.42
N SER A 78 20.46 2.53 -8.12
CA SER A 78 20.68 1.92 -6.81
C SER A 78 22.12 2.15 -6.32
N GLY A 79 22.28 2.23 -5.00
CA GLY A 79 23.55 2.42 -4.31
C GLY A 79 24.29 3.67 -4.78
N ASP A 80 25.60 3.55 -4.96
CA ASP A 80 26.48 4.66 -5.35
C ASP A 80 26.22 5.21 -6.75
N SER A 81 25.30 4.60 -7.53
CA SER A 81 24.88 5.16 -8.82
C SER A 81 23.87 6.30 -8.67
N ILE A 82 23.19 6.40 -7.52
CA ILE A 82 22.22 7.47 -7.26
C ILE A 82 22.99 8.77 -7.02
N GLU A 83 22.67 9.82 -7.78
CA GLU A 83 23.33 11.11 -7.63
C GLU A 83 22.90 11.80 -6.33
N PRO A 84 23.82 12.52 -5.65
CA PRO A 84 23.48 13.31 -4.49
C PRO A 84 22.59 14.51 -4.84
N LEU A 85 21.74 14.90 -3.91
CA LEU A 85 21.00 16.15 -3.93
C LEU A 85 21.93 17.30 -3.52
N ILE A 86 22.38 18.07 -4.50
CA ILE A 86 23.27 19.22 -4.26
C ILE A 86 22.46 20.41 -3.73
N VAL A 87 22.89 21.00 -2.61
CA VAL A 87 22.21 22.13 -1.94
C VAL A 87 23.17 23.26 -1.56
N LYS A 88 22.63 24.47 -1.38
CA LYS A 88 23.34 25.60 -0.77
C LYS A 88 22.90 25.81 0.67
N GLU A 89 23.83 26.29 1.50
CA GLU A 89 23.49 26.67 2.88
C GLU A 89 22.41 27.76 2.91
N GLY A 90 21.37 27.53 3.72
CA GLY A 90 20.17 28.36 3.86
C GLY A 90 19.10 28.13 2.79
N GLU A 91 19.31 27.22 1.84
CA GLU A 91 18.31 26.90 0.81
C GLU A 91 17.11 26.16 1.41
N LYS A 92 15.90 26.48 0.93
CA LYS A 92 14.70 25.69 1.24
C LYS A 92 14.51 24.64 0.18
N VAL A 93 14.45 23.39 0.61
CA VAL A 93 14.42 22.23 -0.29
C VAL A 93 13.12 21.49 -0.08
N ARG A 94 12.39 21.22 -1.17
CA ARG A 94 11.23 20.32 -1.18
C ARG A 94 11.59 19.04 -1.93
N ILE A 95 11.35 17.89 -1.32
CA ILE A 95 11.51 16.57 -1.93
C ILE A 95 10.13 15.91 -2.02
N ARG A 96 9.76 15.47 -3.22
CA ARG A 96 8.58 14.61 -3.42
C ARG A 96 9.03 13.16 -3.50
N LEU A 97 8.60 12.37 -2.54
CA LEU A 97 8.80 10.92 -2.49
C LEU A 97 7.57 10.26 -3.12
N VAL A 98 7.79 9.41 -4.11
CA VAL A 98 6.74 8.66 -4.82
C VAL A 98 7.13 7.19 -4.79
N ASN A 99 6.25 6.35 -4.26
CA ASN A 99 6.41 4.91 -4.33
C ASN A 99 5.63 4.36 -5.54
N VAL A 100 6.37 3.87 -6.52
CA VAL A 100 5.84 3.23 -7.74
C VAL A 100 6.18 1.75 -7.78
N GLY A 101 6.71 1.23 -6.68
CA GLY A 101 7.03 -0.17 -6.46
C GLY A 101 5.90 -0.94 -5.80
N TYR A 102 6.25 -2.11 -5.26
CA TYR A 102 5.31 -3.06 -4.67
C TYR A 102 5.39 -3.14 -3.14
N MET A 103 6.45 -2.60 -2.52
CA MET A 103 6.64 -2.67 -1.07
C MET A 103 6.58 -1.31 -0.40
N SER A 104 6.25 -1.30 0.89
CA SER A 104 6.39 -0.10 1.71
C SER A 104 7.86 0.19 1.99
N HIS A 105 8.28 1.44 1.79
CA HIS A 105 9.63 1.90 2.13
C HIS A 105 9.60 2.91 3.27
N LYS A 106 10.51 2.75 4.23
CA LYS A 106 10.67 3.66 5.38
C LYS A 106 11.83 4.60 5.11
N ILE A 107 11.54 5.80 4.61
CA ILE A 107 12.58 6.77 4.25
C ILE A 107 12.91 7.67 5.45
N HIS A 108 14.20 7.77 5.76
CA HIS A 108 14.75 8.64 6.78
C HIS A 108 15.63 9.73 6.14
N LEU A 109 15.58 10.93 6.70
CA LEU A 109 16.39 12.08 6.31
C LEU A 109 17.34 12.43 7.45
N HIS A 110 18.64 12.30 7.22
CA HIS A 110 19.66 12.59 8.22
C HIS A 110 19.96 14.09 8.29
N GLY A 111 20.38 14.53 9.48
CA GLY A 111 21.04 15.82 9.69
C GLY A 111 20.15 17.06 9.55
N HIS A 112 18.87 16.90 9.22
CA HIS A 112 17.93 18.00 9.07
C HIS A 112 16.61 17.63 9.73
N ASP A 113 16.09 18.55 10.53
CA ASP A 113 14.69 18.50 10.93
C ASP A 113 13.84 18.95 9.72
N PHE A 114 12.67 18.35 9.53
CA PHE A 114 11.88 18.55 8.30
C PHE A 114 10.38 18.53 8.56
N ASN A 115 9.60 18.99 7.59
CA ASN A 115 8.13 19.01 7.66
C ASN A 115 7.56 18.13 6.55
N VAL A 116 6.49 17.40 6.83
CA VAL A 116 5.65 16.80 5.77
C VAL A 116 4.65 17.87 5.34
N THR A 117 4.79 18.37 4.12
CA THR A 117 3.97 19.50 3.63
C THR A 117 2.77 19.05 2.81
N ALA A 118 2.86 17.91 2.13
CA ALA A 118 1.73 17.32 1.43
C ALA A 118 1.73 15.79 1.50
N ILE A 119 0.55 15.18 1.44
CA ILE A 119 0.33 13.73 1.32
C ILE A 119 -0.57 13.50 0.10
N ASP A 120 -0.18 12.58 -0.79
CA ASP A 120 -0.85 12.28 -2.06
C ASP A 120 -1.17 13.54 -2.90
N GLY A 121 -0.27 14.53 -2.84
CA GLY A 121 -0.41 15.81 -3.53
C GLY A 121 -1.36 16.82 -2.88
N GLN A 122 -1.87 16.52 -1.67
CA GLN A 122 -2.76 17.40 -0.90
C GLN A 122 -1.97 18.09 0.22
N GLU A 123 -1.92 19.42 0.18
CA GLU A 123 -1.19 20.23 1.16
C GLU A 123 -1.80 20.07 2.56
N LEU A 124 -0.93 19.99 3.58
CA LEU A 124 -1.32 19.89 4.98
C LEU A 124 -1.39 21.27 5.63
N ASN A 125 -2.36 21.44 6.52
CA ASN A 125 -2.54 22.68 7.25
C ASN A 125 -1.49 22.85 8.37
N GLU A 126 -0.76 23.96 8.34
CA GLU A 126 0.32 24.33 9.28
C GLU A 126 1.22 23.13 9.70
N PRO A 127 1.95 22.54 8.74
CA PRO A 127 2.77 21.36 8.99
C PRO A 127 3.87 21.68 10.02
N LYS A 128 4.14 20.72 10.90
CA LYS A 128 5.10 20.87 12.01
C LYS A 128 6.43 20.23 11.68
N GLU A 129 7.49 20.79 12.22
CA GLU A 129 8.81 20.16 12.12
C GLU A 129 8.82 18.83 12.88
N ILE A 130 9.37 17.80 12.25
CA ILE A 130 9.62 16.47 12.81
C ILE A 130 11.11 16.16 12.73
N LYS A 131 11.54 15.28 13.63
CA LYS A 131 12.95 14.98 13.88
C LYS A 131 13.11 13.48 14.07
N ASP A 132 14.17 12.92 13.47
CA ASP A 132 14.60 11.53 13.63
C ASP A 132 13.43 10.53 13.47
N GLN A 133 12.61 10.73 12.45
CA GLN A 133 11.46 9.89 12.11
C GLN A 133 11.60 9.33 10.70
N VAL A 134 11.13 8.10 10.51
CA VAL A 134 10.95 7.51 9.18
C VAL A 134 9.56 7.85 8.65
N ILE A 135 9.48 8.13 7.35
CA ILE A 135 8.21 8.17 6.63
C ILE A 135 8.02 6.82 5.95
N SER A 136 7.01 6.07 6.37
CA SER A 136 6.57 4.88 5.64
C SER A 136 5.74 5.30 4.45
N ILE A 137 6.13 4.87 3.25
CA ILE A 137 5.48 5.21 1.99
C ILE A 137 5.09 3.90 1.34
N ALA A 138 3.80 3.59 1.36
CA ALA A 138 3.29 2.37 0.74
C ALA A 138 3.15 2.52 -0.79
N PRO A 139 3.00 1.40 -1.53
CA PRO A 139 2.73 1.43 -2.96
C PRO A 139 1.61 2.41 -3.31
N GLY A 140 1.85 3.29 -4.28
CA GLY A 140 0.88 4.30 -4.70
C GLY A 140 0.84 5.57 -3.84
N GLU A 141 1.46 5.60 -2.65
CA GLU A 141 1.50 6.82 -1.83
C GLU A 141 2.58 7.82 -2.28
N ARG A 142 2.31 9.10 -1.98
CA ARG A 142 3.26 10.20 -2.20
C ARG A 142 3.35 11.09 -0.97
N TYR A 143 4.55 11.56 -0.67
CA TYR A 143 4.80 12.52 0.41
C TYR A 143 5.70 13.64 -0.09
N ASP A 144 5.32 14.89 0.18
CA ASP A 144 6.21 16.04 -0.01
C ASP A 144 6.80 16.42 1.35
N ILE A 145 8.13 16.39 1.46
CA ILE A 145 8.85 16.90 2.62
C ILE A 145 9.60 18.17 2.30
N GLU A 146 9.71 19.05 3.29
CA GLU A 146 10.51 20.26 3.21
C GLU A 146 11.50 20.35 4.36
N PHE A 147 12.72 20.79 4.06
CA PHE A 147 13.71 21.14 5.07
C PHE A 147 14.47 22.41 4.66
N THR A 148 15.11 23.05 5.63
CA THR A 148 16.08 24.11 5.36
C THR A 148 17.48 23.51 5.42
N ALA A 149 18.30 23.76 4.41
CA ALA A 149 19.70 23.30 4.38
C ALA A 149 20.57 24.16 5.32
N ASP A 150 20.46 23.95 6.63
CA ASP A 150 21.13 24.73 7.69
C ASP A 150 22.23 23.97 8.46
N ASN A 151 22.56 22.75 8.02
CA ASN A 151 23.57 21.88 8.62
C ASN A 151 24.61 21.44 7.58
N PRO A 152 25.61 22.29 7.25
CA PRO A 152 26.57 22.01 6.18
C PRO A 152 27.33 20.69 6.35
N GLY A 153 27.29 19.83 5.32
CA GLY A 153 27.93 18.52 5.33
C GLY A 153 27.46 17.62 4.19
N GLU A 154 27.59 16.32 4.40
CA GLU A 154 26.94 15.27 3.62
C GLU A 154 26.04 14.46 4.56
N TRP A 155 24.79 14.26 4.18
CA TRP A 155 23.79 13.61 5.04
C TRP A 155 22.98 12.62 4.23
N PHE A 156 22.74 11.42 4.75
CA PHE A 156 21.99 10.40 4.01
C PHE A 156 20.49 10.72 3.93
N ILE A 157 19.91 10.37 2.79
CA ILE A 157 18.49 10.08 2.63
C ILE A 157 18.43 8.59 2.32
N GLU A 158 17.90 7.77 3.22
CA GLU A 158 17.97 6.31 3.07
C GLU A 158 16.73 5.57 3.52
N CYS A 159 16.55 4.38 2.95
CA CYS A 159 15.54 3.43 3.40
C CYS A 159 16.02 2.67 4.63
N HIS A 160 15.14 2.51 5.62
CA HIS A 160 15.32 1.64 6.77
C HIS A 160 14.64 0.29 6.54
N GLY A 161 15.27 -0.78 7.03
CA GLY A 161 14.80 -2.15 6.88
C GLY A 161 15.93 -3.18 6.78
N ASP A 162 15.52 -4.45 6.76
CA ASP A 162 16.43 -5.60 6.80
C ASP A 162 16.48 -6.38 5.47
N MET A 163 15.72 -5.94 4.46
CA MET A 163 15.73 -6.59 3.13
C MET A 163 17.04 -6.32 2.40
N GLU A 164 17.48 -7.27 1.57
CA GLU A 164 18.74 -7.19 0.83
C GLU A 164 18.88 -5.87 0.03
N GLY A 165 17.81 -5.49 -0.68
CA GLY A 165 17.76 -4.27 -1.48
C GLY A 165 17.83 -2.97 -0.69
N THR A 166 17.56 -2.98 0.63
CA THR A 166 17.46 -1.77 1.48
C THR A 166 18.70 -0.89 1.37
N SER A 167 19.88 -1.50 1.39
CA SER A 167 21.16 -0.78 1.37
C SER A 167 21.44 -0.03 0.06
N GLY A 168 20.70 -0.36 -0.99
CA GLY A 168 20.74 0.28 -2.30
C GLY A 168 19.83 1.50 -2.42
N MET A 169 18.76 1.61 -1.62
CA MET A 169 17.87 2.77 -1.63
C MET A 169 18.39 3.87 -0.71
N LYS A 170 19.49 4.50 -1.12
CA LYS A 170 20.08 5.63 -0.42
C LYS A 170 20.70 6.64 -1.35
N THR A 171 20.63 7.91 -0.97
CA THR A 171 21.38 9.01 -1.59
C THR A 171 21.85 9.95 -0.50
N LYS A 172 22.49 11.06 -0.88
CA LYS A 172 22.98 12.08 0.05
C LYS A 172 22.43 13.45 -0.30
N ILE A 173 22.19 14.26 0.71
CA ILE A 173 22.25 15.71 0.59
C ILE A 173 23.70 16.12 0.67
N GLN A 174 24.18 16.88 -0.30
CA GLN A 174 25.56 17.35 -0.37
C GLN A 174 25.61 18.86 -0.56
N TYR A 175 26.28 19.55 0.35
CA TYR A 175 26.43 20.99 0.25
C TYR A 175 27.54 21.33 -0.75
N GLU A 176 27.32 22.31 -1.63
CA GLU A 176 28.27 22.67 -2.71
C GLU A 176 29.72 22.92 -2.23
N ASN A 177 29.89 23.44 -1.01
CA ASN A 177 31.18 23.81 -0.43
C ASN A 177 31.59 22.94 0.79
N SER A 178 30.92 21.81 1.01
CA SER A 178 31.25 20.88 2.09
C SER A 178 31.17 19.44 1.61
N SER A 179 32.29 18.73 1.69
CA SER A 179 32.40 17.30 1.34
C SER A 179 32.86 16.43 2.50
N ASN A 180 33.01 17.01 3.69
CA ASN A 180 33.45 16.30 4.89
C ASN A 180 32.26 16.10 5.81
N SER A 181 31.78 14.86 5.92
CA SER A 181 30.82 14.44 6.94
C SER A 181 31.28 13.14 7.61
N ALA A 182 30.94 13.01 8.88
CA ALA A 182 31.11 11.78 9.64
C ALA A 182 29.86 10.87 9.61
N ASP A 183 28.79 11.32 8.94
CA ASP A 183 27.52 10.59 8.84
C ASP A 183 27.72 9.22 8.18
N LYS A 184 26.92 8.26 8.63
CA LYS A 184 26.97 6.86 8.18
C LYS A 184 25.56 6.33 8.03
N PRO A 185 25.33 5.41 7.08
CA PRO A 185 24.08 4.67 7.01
C PRO A 185 23.77 3.97 8.33
N ASN A 186 22.53 4.07 8.76
CA ASN A 186 21.96 3.42 9.94
C ASN A 186 20.64 2.72 9.61
N GLN A 187 20.45 2.23 8.37
CA GLN A 187 19.25 1.52 7.89
C GLN A 187 18.63 0.45 8.84
N SER A 188 19.40 -0.16 9.74
CA SER A 188 18.92 -1.15 10.71
C SER A 188 18.52 -0.54 12.07
N GLU A 189 18.64 0.77 12.24
CA GLU A 189 18.18 1.49 13.42
C GLU A 189 16.66 1.62 13.41
N GLU A 190 16.05 1.31 14.56
CA GLU A 190 14.62 1.43 14.79
C GLU A 190 14.29 2.88 15.18
N LEU A 191 13.75 3.63 14.24
CA LEU A 191 13.31 5.02 14.45
C LEU A 191 11.77 5.09 14.57
N PRO A 192 11.23 6.08 15.30
CA PRO A 192 9.79 6.31 15.33
C PRO A 192 9.24 6.59 13.92
N GLU A 193 8.07 6.02 13.62
CA GLU A 193 7.40 6.23 12.34
C GLU A 193 6.51 7.48 12.41
N PHE A 194 6.61 8.31 11.39
CA PHE A 194 5.73 9.45 11.19
C PHE A 194 4.26 9.01 11.13
N THR A 195 3.38 9.77 11.77
CA THR A 195 1.93 9.54 11.70
C THR A 195 1.18 10.83 11.40
N PHE A 196 0.31 10.79 10.39
CA PHE A 196 -0.49 11.94 9.99
C PHE A 196 -1.68 12.22 10.94
N VAL A 197 -2.10 11.24 11.77
CA VAL A 197 -3.37 11.29 12.53
C VAL A 197 -3.49 12.54 13.40
N ASN A 198 -2.37 13.02 13.96
CA ASN A 198 -2.32 14.19 14.85
C ASN A 198 -1.37 15.27 14.32
N TYR A 199 -1.06 15.25 13.02
CA TYR A 199 -0.03 16.10 12.43
C TYR A 199 -0.61 17.35 11.76
N GLY A 200 0.11 18.47 11.84
CA GLY A 200 -0.38 19.78 11.39
C GLY A 200 -1.31 20.47 12.41
N ALA A 201 -1.97 21.54 11.98
CA ALA A 201 -3.03 22.21 12.73
C ALA A 201 -4.40 21.71 12.31
N SER A 202 -5.28 21.56 13.29
CA SER A 202 -6.66 21.19 13.05
C SER A 202 -7.40 22.28 12.28
N GLU A 203 -8.12 21.88 11.25
CA GLU A 203 -9.09 22.70 10.56
C GLU A 203 -10.32 21.87 10.19
N LYS A 204 -11.37 22.54 9.72
CA LYS A 204 -12.60 21.87 9.36
C LYS A 204 -12.45 21.14 8.03
N GLY A 205 -12.35 19.81 8.06
CA GLY A 205 -12.48 18.96 6.88
C GLY A 205 -13.88 19.02 6.25
N GLU A 206 -14.01 18.47 5.03
CA GLU A 206 -15.28 18.39 4.30
C GLU A 206 -16.28 17.45 4.99
N PHE A 207 -15.77 16.36 5.58
CA PHE A 207 -16.55 15.32 6.23
C PHE A 207 -16.24 15.23 7.73
N SER A 208 -17.23 14.76 8.50
CA SER A 208 -17.11 14.44 9.92
C SER A 208 -17.73 13.08 10.26
N LEU A 209 -17.22 12.39 11.28
CA LEU A 209 -17.68 11.05 11.65
C LEU A 209 -19.18 10.98 11.98
N GLY A 210 -19.74 12.05 12.56
CA GLY A 210 -21.12 12.08 13.04
C GLY A 210 -22.15 12.62 12.03
N GLN A 211 -21.75 12.98 10.81
CA GLN A 211 -22.69 13.46 9.81
C GLN A 211 -23.45 12.31 9.15
N LYS A 212 -24.54 12.65 8.46
CA LYS A 212 -25.30 11.67 7.68
C LYS A 212 -24.56 11.38 6.36
N PHE A 213 -24.45 10.10 6.02
CA PHE A 213 -23.99 9.62 4.73
C PHE A 213 -25.13 8.97 3.97
N ASP A 214 -25.07 9.01 2.65
CA ASP A 214 -26.07 8.41 1.76
C ASP A 214 -25.76 6.94 1.49
N VAL A 215 -24.47 6.61 1.40
CA VAL A 215 -23.95 5.25 1.24
C VAL A 215 -22.92 4.96 2.33
N GLU A 216 -23.08 3.83 3.01
CA GLU A 216 -22.10 3.31 3.95
C GLU A 216 -21.67 1.90 3.54
N TYR A 217 -20.37 1.67 3.43
CA TYR A 217 -19.81 0.38 3.04
C TYR A 217 -18.74 -0.06 4.02
N LYS A 218 -18.72 -1.35 4.36
CA LYS A 218 -17.63 -1.96 5.14
C LYS A 218 -16.82 -2.86 4.22
N MET A 219 -15.51 -2.64 4.21
CA MET A 219 -14.54 -3.37 3.42
C MET A 219 -13.63 -4.15 4.37
N ASP A 220 -13.91 -5.44 4.54
CA ASP A 220 -13.10 -6.38 5.31
C ASP A 220 -12.04 -7.00 4.40
N LEU A 221 -10.77 -6.61 4.60
CA LEU A 221 -9.63 -7.06 3.82
C LEU A 221 -9.00 -8.27 4.53
N ASN A 222 -8.84 -9.37 3.80
CA ASN A 222 -8.29 -10.59 4.38
C ASN A 222 -7.46 -11.40 3.38
N THR A 223 -6.61 -12.25 3.93
CA THR A 223 -5.81 -13.22 3.19
C THR A 223 -6.44 -14.60 3.40
N ALA A 224 -6.77 -15.25 2.30
CA ALA A 224 -7.39 -16.57 2.26
C ALA A 224 -6.56 -17.54 1.40
N MET A 225 -6.88 -18.83 1.48
CA MET A 225 -6.37 -19.85 0.57
C MET A 225 -7.50 -20.26 -0.38
N GLU A 226 -7.23 -20.23 -1.68
CA GLU A 226 -8.09 -20.80 -2.70
C GLU A 226 -7.36 -21.98 -3.37
N GLY A 227 -7.66 -23.20 -2.90
CA GLY A 227 -6.91 -24.38 -3.30
C GLY A 227 -5.46 -24.34 -2.77
N SER A 228 -4.49 -24.31 -3.69
CA SER A 228 -3.06 -24.17 -3.38
C SER A 228 -2.57 -22.73 -3.34
N ASP A 229 -3.40 -21.80 -3.81
CA ASP A 229 -2.96 -20.45 -4.13
C ASP A 229 -3.48 -19.47 -3.06
N MET A 230 -2.74 -18.38 -2.87
CA MET A 230 -3.16 -17.31 -1.98
C MET A 230 -4.22 -16.48 -2.68
N ALA A 231 -5.29 -16.17 -1.96
CA ALA A 231 -6.36 -15.29 -2.41
C ALA A 231 -6.44 -14.08 -1.48
N TYR A 232 -6.60 -12.90 -2.06
CA TYR A 232 -6.73 -11.67 -1.30
C TYR A 232 -8.15 -11.15 -1.46
N THR A 233 -8.88 -11.15 -0.36
CA THR A 233 -10.34 -11.05 -0.39
C THR A 233 -10.82 -9.70 0.13
N ILE A 234 -11.96 -9.27 -0.41
CA ILE A 234 -12.77 -8.19 0.13
C ILE A 234 -14.10 -8.79 0.55
N ASN A 235 -14.44 -8.69 1.83
CA ASN A 235 -15.65 -9.28 2.41
C ASN A 235 -15.79 -10.79 2.12
N GLY A 236 -14.65 -11.51 2.12
CA GLY A 236 -14.58 -12.96 1.89
C GLY A 236 -14.74 -13.39 0.43
N LYS A 237 -14.71 -12.46 -0.53
CA LYS A 237 -14.79 -12.75 -1.97
C LYS A 237 -13.58 -12.19 -2.71
N THR A 238 -13.21 -12.83 -3.81
CA THR A 238 -12.25 -12.33 -4.81
C THR A 238 -13.00 -11.72 -5.98
N PHE A 239 -12.39 -10.74 -6.66
CA PHE A 239 -12.95 -10.19 -7.89
C PHE A 239 -13.04 -11.29 -8.98
N PRO A 240 -14.11 -11.35 -9.80
CA PRO A 240 -15.18 -10.36 -9.97
C PRO A 240 -16.37 -10.46 -9.01
N GLU A 241 -16.37 -11.40 -8.06
CA GLU A 241 -17.52 -11.69 -7.19
C GLU A 241 -17.70 -10.69 -6.04
N THR A 242 -16.72 -9.81 -5.81
CA THR A 242 -16.79 -8.73 -4.82
C THR A 242 -17.98 -7.80 -5.04
N ASP A 243 -18.69 -7.47 -3.96
CA ASP A 243 -19.84 -6.58 -4.03
C ASP A 243 -19.43 -5.12 -4.28
N ASN A 244 -19.96 -4.51 -5.34
CA ASN A 244 -19.68 -3.13 -5.71
C ASN A 244 -20.25 -2.11 -4.71
N ILE A 245 -19.59 -0.94 -4.62
CA ILE A 245 -20.14 0.26 -3.98
C ILE A 245 -20.98 1.02 -5.01
N ASN A 246 -22.29 0.80 -5.02
CA ASN A 246 -23.20 1.49 -5.94
C ASN A 246 -23.58 2.87 -5.39
N VAL A 247 -23.43 3.91 -6.21
CA VAL A 247 -23.61 5.31 -5.81
C VAL A 247 -24.39 6.09 -6.87
N LYS A 248 -25.02 7.19 -6.47
CA LYS A 248 -25.52 8.24 -7.37
C LYS A 248 -24.59 9.43 -7.34
N GLU A 249 -24.59 10.20 -8.43
CA GLU A 249 -23.86 11.47 -8.46
C GLU A 249 -24.36 12.39 -7.33
N GLY A 250 -23.43 12.85 -6.50
CA GLY A 250 -23.65 13.69 -5.33
C GLY A 250 -23.76 12.95 -4.00
N ASP A 251 -23.84 11.61 -3.98
CA ASP A 251 -23.91 10.83 -2.74
C ASP A 251 -22.68 11.09 -1.86
N LEU A 252 -22.89 11.23 -0.55
CA LEU A 252 -21.82 11.22 0.43
C LEU A 252 -21.56 9.77 0.86
N VAL A 253 -20.36 9.27 0.56
CA VAL A 253 -20.00 7.86 0.77
C VAL A 253 -19.05 7.75 1.96
N LYS A 254 -19.35 6.86 2.89
CA LYS A 254 -18.46 6.47 3.99
C LYS A 254 -18.03 5.03 3.80
N VAL A 255 -16.71 4.80 3.88
CA VAL A 255 -16.14 3.45 3.79
C VAL A 255 -15.34 3.17 5.06
N THR A 256 -15.65 2.06 5.72
CA THR A 256 -14.84 1.51 6.81
C THR A 256 -13.99 0.38 6.25
N LEU A 257 -12.68 0.60 6.14
CA LEU A 257 -11.71 -0.40 5.71
C LEU A 257 -11.07 -1.03 6.95
N ALA A 258 -11.08 -2.35 7.03
CA ALA A 258 -10.45 -3.08 8.14
C ALA A 258 -9.54 -4.17 7.57
N ASN A 259 -8.28 -4.19 7.97
CA ASN A 259 -7.35 -5.24 7.61
C ASN A 259 -7.32 -6.34 8.68
N ASN A 260 -7.93 -7.48 8.36
CA ASN A 260 -7.95 -8.69 9.20
C ASN A 260 -6.96 -9.76 8.73
N SER A 261 -6.12 -9.47 7.72
CA SER A 261 -4.98 -10.31 7.38
C SER A 261 -4.00 -10.40 8.54
N MET A 262 -3.30 -11.53 8.68
CA MET A 262 -2.38 -11.75 9.78
C MET A 262 -1.05 -11.01 9.62
N MET A 263 -0.54 -10.92 8.39
CA MET A 263 0.82 -10.46 8.09
C MET A 263 0.91 -9.45 6.95
N ASP A 264 -0.13 -9.33 6.12
CA ASP A 264 -0.09 -8.57 4.89
C ASP A 264 -0.61 -7.14 5.09
N ASP A 265 0.14 -6.17 4.57
CA ASP A 265 -0.29 -4.78 4.42
C ASP A 265 -1.16 -4.65 3.16
N HIS A 266 -2.15 -3.75 3.19
CA HIS A 266 -3.02 -3.48 2.03
C HIS A 266 -3.09 -1.96 1.75
N PRO A 267 -2.27 -1.43 0.82
CA PRO A 267 -2.41 -0.07 0.32
C PRO A 267 -3.65 0.07 -0.57
N MET A 268 -4.79 0.43 0.01
CA MET A 268 -6.04 0.52 -0.75
C MET A 268 -6.15 1.85 -1.50
N HIS A 269 -6.23 1.77 -2.83
CA HIS A 269 -6.31 2.89 -3.76
C HIS A 269 -7.69 3.01 -4.41
N LEU A 270 -8.29 4.19 -4.35
CA LEU A 270 -9.55 4.52 -5.03
C LEU A 270 -9.29 5.38 -6.26
N HIS A 271 -9.72 4.89 -7.42
CA HIS A 271 -9.62 5.65 -8.66
C HIS A 271 -10.65 6.79 -8.71
N GLY A 272 -10.30 7.86 -9.42
CA GLY A 272 -11.22 8.94 -9.77
C GLY A 272 -11.66 9.85 -8.63
N HIS A 273 -11.24 9.59 -7.38
CA HIS A 273 -11.63 10.36 -6.20
C HIS A 273 -10.45 10.48 -5.23
N PHE A 274 -10.42 11.59 -4.49
CA PHE A 274 -9.74 11.62 -3.19
C PHE A 274 -10.79 11.34 -2.10
N PHE A 275 -10.37 10.69 -1.02
CA PHE A 275 -11.15 10.50 0.18
C PHE A 275 -10.50 11.19 1.38
N GLN A 276 -11.32 11.71 2.27
CA GLN A 276 -10.89 12.22 3.57
C GLN A 276 -10.79 11.07 4.56
N VAL A 277 -9.64 10.94 5.23
CA VAL A 277 -9.47 10.03 6.37
C VAL A 277 -10.10 10.67 7.61
N LEU A 278 -11.08 9.99 8.21
CA LEU A 278 -11.83 10.50 9.37
C LEU A 278 -11.31 9.94 10.69
N SER A 279 -10.89 8.68 10.71
CA SER A 279 -10.34 8.03 11.90
C SER A 279 -9.43 6.87 11.55
N LYS A 280 -8.52 6.56 12.48
CA LYS A 280 -7.72 5.33 12.51
C LYS A 280 -7.97 4.61 13.83
N ASN A 281 -8.31 3.31 13.80
CA ASN A 281 -8.49 2.45 14.97
C ASN A 281 -9.43 3.07 16.02
N GLY A 282 -10.57 3.61 15.57
CA GLY A 282 -11.57 4.28 16.39
C GLY A 282 -11.17 5.67 16.92
N LYS A 283 -9.96 6.17 16.63
CA LYS A 283 -9.49 7.50 17.02
C LYS A 283 -9.65 8.47 15.85
N PRO A 284 -10.38 9.58 16.02
CA PRO A 284 -10.49 10.61 14.99
C PRO A 284 -9.12 11.16 14.59
N VAL A 285 -9.00 11.60 13.34
CA VAL A 285 -7.87 12.44 12.92
C VAL A 285 -8.06 13.82 13.57
N GLU A 286 -7.08 14.26 14.37
CA GLU A 286 -7.14 15.52 15.13
C GLU A 286 -6.28 16.63 14.51
N GLY A 287 -5.35 16.27 13.61
CA GLY A 287 -4.48 17.19 12.89
C GLY A 287 -5.13 17.87 11.69
N SER A 288 -4.32 18.21 10.69
CA SER A 288 -4.79 18.62 9.36
C SER A 288 -5.79 17.59 8.81
N PRO A 289 -6.87 18.00 8.13
CA PRO A 289 -7.64 17.09 7.28
C PRO A 289 -6.70 16.39 6.31
N ILE A 290 -6.89 15.07 6.18
CA ILE A 290 -6.06 14.22 5.36
C ILE A 290 -6.88 13.74 4.18
N LEU A 291 -6.60 14.28 3.00
CA LEU A 291 -7.16 13.82 1.74
C LEU A 291 -6.14 12.91 1.05
N LYS A 292 -6.56 11.69 0.70
CA LYS A 292 -5.70 10.67 0.11
C LYS A 292 -6.44 9.96 -1.01
N ASP A 293 -5.70 9.43 -1.97
CA ASP A 293 -6.24 8.48 -2.95
C ASP A 293 -5.83 7.05 -2.64
N THR A 294 -4.84 6.86 -1.78
CA THR A 294 -4.28 5.57 -1.37
C THR A 294 -4.03 5.59 0.13
N ILE A 295 -4.45 4.56 0.86
CA ILE A 295 -4.20 4.44 2.30
C ILE A 295 -3.65 3.06 2.64
N ASN A 296 -2.51 3.00 3.32
CA ASN A 296 -1.97 1.73 3.79
C ASN A 296 -2.65 1.23 5.06
N LEU A 297 -3.23 0.03 5.01
CA LEU A 297 -3.74 -0.69 6.16
C LEU A 297 -2.76 -1.78 6.57
N LYS A 298 -2.10 -1.60 7.73
CA LYS A 298 -1.30 -2.65 8.36
C LYS A 298 -2.21 -3.72 9.00
N PRO A 299 -1.74 -4.94 9.28
CA PRO A 299 -2.51 -5.94 10.02
C PRO A 299 -3.15 -5.38 11.30
N GLY A 300 -4.47 -5.50 11.41
CA GLY A 300 -5.27 -4.99 12.53
C GLY A 300 -5.64 -3.50 12.46
N ASP A 301 -5.20 -2.75 11.43
CA ASP A 301 -5.66 -1.39 11.22
C ASP A 301 -7.11 -1.35 10.69
N GLU A 302 -7.86 -0.38 11.19
CA GLU A 302 -9.16 0.05 10.68
C GLU A 302 -9.09 1.54 10.36
N TYR A 303 -9.51 1.94 9.16
CA TYR A 303 -9.71 3.33 8.79
C TYR A 303 -11.16 3.58 8.41
N VAL A 304 -11.66 4.75 8.81
CA VAL A 304 -12.92 5.28 8.27
C VAL A 304 -12.56 6.42 7.35
N VAL A 305 -12.96 6.31 6.08
CA VAL A 305 -12.75 7.32 5.05
C VAL A 305 -14.09 7.77 4.47
N ALA A 306 -14.12 8.96 3.89
CA ALA A 306 -15.30 9.48 3.21
C ALA A 306 -14.95 10.26 1.96
N PHE A 307 -15.81 10.18 0.95
CA PHE A 307 -15.70 10.98 -0.26
C PHE A 307 -17.09 11.34 -0.78
N LYS A 308 -17.13 12.32 -1.67
CA LYS A 308 -18.33 12.67 -2.42
C LYS A 308 -18.26 11.98 -3.77
N ALA A 309 -19.34 11.33 -4.17
CA ALA A 309 -19.45 10.72 -5.49
C ALA A 309 -19.76 11.80 -6.55
N ASP A 310 -18.76 12.62 -6.95
CA ASP A 310 -18.94 13.73 -7.90
C ASP A 310 -18.21 13.55 -9.25
N ASN A 311 -17.72 12.35 -9.53
CA ASN A 311 -17.04 12.00 -10.78
C ASN A 311 -17.67 10.73 -11.39
N PRO A 312 -18.75 10.84 -12.21
CA PRO A 312 -19.46 9.69 -12.73
C PRO A 312 -18.60 8.72 -13.56
N GLY A 313 -18.56 7.46 -13.15
CA GLY A 313 -17.78 6.41 -13.81
C GLY A 313 -17.93 5.02 -13.17
N ASN A 314 -17.14 4.07 -13.66
CA ASN A 314 -16.85 2.81 -12.97
C ASN A 314 -15.41 2.89 -12.51
N TRP A 315 -15.19 3.05 -11.21
CA TRP A 315 -13.87 3.30 -10.64
C TRP A 315 -13.42 2.11 -9.81
N LEU A 316 -12.20 1.62 -10.05
CA LEU A 316 -11.63 0.57 -9.23
C LEU A 316 -11.32 1.11 -7.83
N PHE A 317 -11.57 0.28 -6.82
CA PHE A 317 -11.08 0.47 -5.47
C PHE A 317 -10.35 -0.82 -5.07
N HIS A 318 -9.02 -0.82 -5.14
CA HIS A 318 -8.23 -2.04 -5.09
C HIS A 318 -6.94 -1.87 -4.29
N CYS A 319 -6.31 -3.00 -3.93
CA CYS A 319 -4.99 -2.98 -3.33
C CYS A 319 -3.95 -2.52 -4.37
N HIS A 320 -3.04 -1.64 -3.96
CA HIS A 320 -1.94 -1.15 -4.78
C HIS A 320 -0.66 -1.99 -4.60
N ASP A 321 -0.72 -3.05 -3.79
CA ASP A 321 0.11 -4.23 -4.04
C ASP A 321 -0.58 -4.99 -5.18
N LEU A 322 0.02 -4.92 -6.37
CA LEU A 322 -0.61 -5.46 -7.59
C LEU A 322 -0.71 -6.99 -7.53
N HIS A 323 0.14 -7.68 -6.79
CA HIS A 323 -0.02 -9.12 -6.58
C HIS A 323 -1.32 -9.42 -5.84
N HIS A 324 -1.65 -8.62 -4.82
CA HIS A 324 -2.91 -8.75 -4.09
C HIS A 324 -4.11 -8.40 -4.98
N ALA A 325 -3.97 -7.39 -5.85
CA ALA A 325 -5.01 -7.02 -6.80
C ALA A 325 -5.28 -8.14 -7.82
N THR A 326 -4.23 -8.68 -8.45
CA THR A 326 -4.31 -9.79 -9.41
C THR A 326 -4.88 -11.06 -8.76
N ALA A 327 -4.54 -11.32 -7.50
CA ALA A 327 -5.09 -12.42 -6.71
C ALA A 327 -6.43 -12.10 -6.00
N GLY A 328 -7.12 -11.03 -6.42
CA GLY A 328 -8.55 -10.85 -6.18
C GLY A 328 -8.98 -9.63 -5.35
N MET A 329 -8.05 -8.85 -4.77
CA MET A 329 -8.39 -7.71 -3.88
C MET A 329 -8.76 -6.45 -4.67
N VAL A 330 -9.87 -6.54 -5.40
CA VAL A 330 -10.41 -5.48 -6.25
C VAL A 330 -11.90 -5.32 -5.95
N ASN A 331 -12.35 -4.08 -5.81
CA ASN A 331 -13.76 -3.70 -5.74
C ASN A 331 -14.02 -2.59 -6.78
N MET A 332 -15.27 -2.19 -6.98
CA MET A 332 -15.62 -1.03 -7.81
C MET A 332 -16.60 -0.09 -7.13
N VAL A 333 -16.38 1.21 -7.31
CA VAL A 333 -17.41 2.24 -7.15
C VAL A 333 -18.13 2.42 -8.48
N LYS A 334 -19.44 2.11 -8.51
CA LYS A 334 -20.26 2.16 -9.72
C LYS A 334 -21.33 3.23 -9.62
N TYR A 335 -21.36 4.12 -10.60
CA TYR A 335 -22.37 5.17 -10.67
C TYR A 335 -23.66 4.67 -11.36
N ASP A 336 -24.79 4.88 -10.70
CA ASP A 336 -26.12 4.59 -11.24
C ASP A 336 -26.34 5.30 -12.58
N GLY A 337 -26.66 4.51 -13.61
CA GLY A 337 -26.96 5.03 -14.95
C GLY A 337 -25.73 5.40 -15.79
N PHE A 338 -24.50 5.26 -15.27
CA PHE A 338 -23.30 5.41 -16.07
C PHE A 338 -23.20 4.29 -17.10
N LYS A 339 -22.84 4.64 -18.34
CA LYS A 339 -22.57 3.68 -19.42
C LYS A 339 -21.20 3.99 -20.01
N PRO A 340 -20.25 3.03 -19.98
CA PRO A 340 -18.96 3.22 -20.63
C PRO A 340 -19.16 3.58 -22.10
N SER A 341 -18.45 4.60 -22.58
CA SER A 341 -18.39 4.94 -24.00
C SER A 341 -17.49 4.00 -24.81
N PHE A 342 -16.79 3.10 -24.11
CA PHE A 342 -15.85 2.13 -24.65
C PHE A 342 -16.20 0.75 -24.13
N SER A 343 -16.24 -0.22 -25.03
CA SER A 343 -16.25 -1.65 -24.68
C SER A 343 -14.86 -2.18 -24.97
N PRO A 344 -14.15 -2.77 -23.98
CA PRO A 344 -12.91 -3.48 -24.26
C PRO A 344 -13.15 -4.53 -25.37
N ASP A 345 -12.21 -4.63 -26.31
CA ASP A 345 -12.20 -5.74 -27.26
C ASP A 345 -11.81 -7.00 -26.49
N PRO A 346 -12.69 -8.02 -26.36
CA PRO A 346 -12.38 -9.24 -25.64
C PRO A 346 -11.25 -10.05 -26.31
N ASN A 347 -10.91 -9.73 -27.56
CA ASN A 347 -9.79 -10.34 -28.29
C ASN A 347 -8.53 -9.47 -28.26
N ALA A 348 -8.55 -8.31 -27.60
CA ALA A 348 -7.33 -7.57 -27.36
C ALA A 348 -6.40 -8.46 -26.54
N ASN A 349 -5.19 -8.69 -27.04
CA ASN A 349 -4.16 -9.46 -26.34
C ASN A 349 -3.56 -8.67 -25.16
N ASN A 350 -4.40 -7.93 -24.45
CA ASN A 350 -4.07 -7.18 -23.26
C ASN A 350 -4.68 -7.95 -22.09
N LYS A 351 -3.82 -8.64 -21.35
CA LYS A 351 -4.20 -9.25 -20.08
C LYS A 351 -3.95 -8.20 -19.01
N PRO A 352 -4.98 -7.79 -18.23
CA PRO A 352 -4.72 -7.08 -16.98
C PRO A 352 -3.71 -7.89 -16.16
N GLU A 353 -2.83 -7.20 -15.45
CA GLU A 353 -1.79 -7.82 -14.62
C GLU A 353 -2.34 -8.89 -13.68
#